data_AF-A0A068UJU6-F1
#
_entry.id   AF-A0A068UJU6-F1
#
_cell.length_a   1.000
_cell.length_b   1.000
_cell.length_c   1.000
_cell.angle_alpha   90.00
_cell.angle_beta   90.00
_cell.angle_gamma   90.00
#
_symmetry.space_group_name_H-M   'P 1'
#
loop_
_entity.id
_entity.type
_entity.pdbx_description
1 polymer ?
#
loop_
_entity_poly.entity_id
_entity_poly.type
_entity_poly.pdbx_seq_one_letter_code
_entity_poly.pdbx_strand_id
1 'polypeptide(L)'
;MHERTKFRLHSHDVPYGSGSGQQSVTGFPNVDDSNSYWIVRPVSDTNAQQGDTIKGGTIIRLQHMRTRKWLHSHLLNVSLTMMPIAVMPYAINLLISK
;
A
#
# COMPACT_ATOMS: atom_id res chain seq x y z
N MET A 1 -0.61 -12.99 -1.22
CA MET A 1 0.63 -13.34 -1.95
C MET A 1 0.37 -13.09 -3.43
N HIS A 2 1.28 -12.42 -4.14
CA HIS A 2 1.14 -12.22 -5.58
C HIS A 2 1.40 -13.53 -6.32
N GLU A 3 0.49 -13.94 -7.21
CA GLU A 3 0.46 -15.30 -7.76
C GLU A 3 1.69 -15.66 -8.59
N ARG A 4 2.14 -14.74 -9.46
CA ARG A 4 3.24 -15.00 -10.40
C ARG A 4 4.62 -14.92 -9.75
N THR A 5 4.86 -13.90 -8.94
CA THR A 5 6.19 -13.67 -8.33
C THR A 5 6.36 -14.30 -6.97
N LYS A 6 5.25 -14.72 -6.32
CA LYS A 6 5.21 -15.21 -4.93
C LYS A 6 5.60 -14.19 -3.86
N PHE A 7 5.78 -12.92 -4.23
CA PHE A 7 6.10 -11.86 -3.28
C PHE A 7 4.85 -11.46 -2.49
N ARG A 8 5.05 -10.98 -1.26
CA ARG A 8 4.00 -10.49 -0.37
C ARG A 8 4.02 -8.97 -0.33
N LEU A 9 2.84 -8.38 -0.17
CA LEU A 9 2.71 -6.94 0.06
C LEU A 9 3.40 -6.59 1.37
N HIS A 10 4.35 -5.67 1.35
CA HIS A 10 5.25 -5.41 2.46
C HIS A 10 5.46 -3.90 2.67
N SER A 11 5.72 -3.49 3.91
CA SER A 11 6.12 -2.11 4.20
C SER A 11 6.99 -1.97 5.45
N HIS A 12 7.76 -0.89 5.51
CA HIS A 12 8.73 -0.63 6.56
C HIS A 12 8.99 0.87 6.69
N ASP A 13 9.70 1.29 7.73
CA ASP A 13 9.95 2.71 8.06
C ASP A 13 11.00 3.37 7.13
N VAL A 14 10.86 3.13 5.83
CA VAL A 14 11.61 3.81 4.77
C VAL A 14 10.61 4.49 3.83
N PRO A 15 10.64 5.82 3.72
CA PRO A 15 9.83 6.57 2.77
C PRO A 15 10.39 6.50 1.35
N TYR A 16 9.57 6.83 0.36
CA TYR A 16 10.10 7.11 -0.98
C TYR A 16 10.99 8.36 -0.95
N GLY A 17 12.13 8.31 -1.65
CA GLY A 17 13.08 9.43 -1.74
C GLY A 17 12.64 10.57 -2.68
N SER A 18 11.51 10.42 -3.36
CA SER A 18 10.92 11.42 -4.26
C SER A 18 9.39 11.28 -4.28
N GLY A 19 8.70 12.21 -4.94
CA GLY A 19 7.24 12.23 -4.95
C GLY A 19 6.66 12.66 -3.60
N SER A 20 5.75 11.86 -3.03
CA SER A 20 5.02 12.23 -1.80
C SER A 20 5.84 12.16 -0.52
N GLY A 21 7.02 11.53 -0.53
CA GLY A 21 7.80 11.26 0.68
C GLY A 21 7.09 10.35 1.70
N GLN A 22 5.97 9.73 1.31
CA GLN A 22 5.23 8.80 2.17
C GLN A 22 5.96 7.45 2.28
N GLN A 23 5.55 6.67 3.28
CA GLN A 23 6.14 5.35 3.55
C GLN A 23 6.00 4.43 2.33
N SER A 24 7.09 3.72 2.01
CA SER A 24 7.14 2.86 0.83
C SER A 24 6.38 1.55 1.00
N VAL A 25 5.88 1.03 -0.12
CA VAL A 25 5.21 -0.27 -0.21
C VAL A 25 5.93 -1.09 -1.27
N THR A 26 6.31 -2.31 -0.93
CA THR A 26 7.11 -3.17 -1.80
C THR A 26 6.54 -4.58 -1.87
N GLY A 27 7.10 -5.40 -2.76
CA GLY A 27 6.96 -6.84 -2.70
C GLY A 27 8.15 -7.46 -1.95
N PHE A 28 7.89 -8.36 -1.02
CA PHE A 28 8.93 -9.05 -0.25
C PHE A 28 8.83 -10.57 -0.39
N PRO A 29 9.95 -11.30 -0.62
CA PRO A 29 9.92 -12.74 -0.89
C PRO A 29 9.73 -13.60 0.36
N ASN A 30 10.20 -13.15 1.53
CA ASN A 30 10.18 -13.97 2.74
C ASN A 30 8.75 -14.17 3.25
N VAL A 31 8.44 -15.39 3.69
CA VAL A 31 7.09 -15.78 4.09
C VAL A 31 6.74 -15.26 5.49
N ASP A 32 7.68 -15.35 6.42
CA ASP A 32 7.48 -15.11 7.86
C ASP A 32 8.07 -13.78 8.30
N ASP A 33 7.76 -12.73 7.55
CA ASP A 33 8.14 -11.37 7.89
C ASP A 33 6.91 -10.60 8.37
N SER A 34 6.97 -10.08 9.60
CA SER A 34 5.86 -9.37 10.25
C SER A 34 5.47 -8.07 9.54
N ASN A 35 6.37 -7.54 8.71
CA ASN A 35 6.17 -6.36 7.85
C ASN A 35 5.35 -6.67 6.59
N SER A 36 4.98 -7.93 6.41
CA SER A 36 4.14 -8.40 5.32
C SER A 36 2.69 -8.66 5.78
N TYR A 37 2.37 -8.35 7.04
CA TYR A 37 1.03 -8.53 7.61
C TYR A 37 0.18 -7.25 7.54
N TRP A 38 -1.06 -7.44 7.12
CA TRP A 38 -2.05 -6.39 6.91
C TRP A 38 -3.36 -6.77 7.58
N ILE A 39 -4.00 -5.77 8.20
CA ILE A 39 -5.29 -5.92 8.85
C ILE A 39 -6.35 -5.38 7.90
N VAL A 40 -7.31 -6.21 7.54
CA VAL A 40 -8.50 -5.78 6.80
C VAL A 40 -9.41 -5.01 7.75
N ARG A 41 -9.79 -3.80 7.37
CA ARG A 41 -10.70 -2.94 8.12
C ARG A 41 -11.82 -2.48 7.21
N PRO A 42 -13.03 -2.30 7.74
CA PRO A 42 -14.08 -1.63 6.98
C PRO A 42 -13.74 -0.15 6.75
N VAL A 43 -14.42 0.46 5.77
CA VAL A 43 -14.49 1.93 5.68
C VAL A 43 -15.20 2.50 6.90
N SER A 44 -14.97 3.78 7.18
CA SER A 44 -15.65 4.48 8.27
C SER A 44 -17.17 4.44 8.05
N ASP A 45 -17.93 4.50 9.14
CA ASP A 45 -19.40 4.58 9.11
C ASP A 45 -20.12 3.34 8.56
N THR A 46 -19.50 2.16 8.66
CA THR A 46 -20.17 0.87 8.43
C THR A 46 -20.39 0.14 9.75
N ASN A 47 -21.44 -0.70 9.79
CA ASN A 47 -21.73 -1.59 10.93
C ASN A 47 -20.97 -2.93 10.85
N ALA A 48 -19.94 -3.03 10.01
CA ALA A 48 -19.20 -4.27 9.81
C ALA A 48 -18.37 -4.64 11.03
N GLN A 49 -18.45 -5.90 11.45
CA GLN A 49 -17.76 -6.45 12.60
C GLN A 49 -16.67 -7.44 12.18
N GLN A 50 -15.73 -7.69 13.09
CA GLN A 50 -14.73 -8.73 12.87
C GLN A 50 -15.42 -10.09 12.80
N GLY A 51 -15.11 -10.87 11.75
CA GLY A 51 -15.74 -12.16 11.49
C GLY A 51 -16.85 -12.10 10.43
N ASP A 52 -17.30 -10.90 10.06
CA ASP A 52 -18.26 -10.74 8.97
C ASP A 52 -17.68 -11.24 7.63
N THR A 53 -18.54 -11.87 6.83
CA THR A 53 -18.17 -12.29 5.48
C THR A 53 -18.02 -11.09 4.57
N ILE A 54 -16.85 -10.95 3.94
CA ILE A 54 -16.58 -9.91 2.94
C ILE A 54 -17.06 -10.41 1.58
N LYS A 55 -18.08 -9.74 1.03
CA LYS A 55 -18.62 -10.05 -0.29
C LYS A 55 -17.78 -9.37 -1.39
N GLY A 56 -17.86 -9.91 -2.60
CA GLY A 56 -17.29 -9.24 -3.77
C GLY A 56 -17.89 -7.84 -3.94
N GLY A 57 -17.04 -6.86 -4.24
CA GLY A 57 -17.45 -5.46 -4.38
C GLY A 57 -17.50 -4.66 -3.07
N THR A 58 -17.31 -5.29 -1.90
CA THR A 58 -17.18 -4.56 -0.63
C THR A 58 -15.93 -3.70 -0.62
N ILE A 59 -16.07 -2.42 -0.28
CA ILE A 59 -14.96 -1.49 -0.12
C ILE A 59 -14.31 -1.73 1.25
N ILE A 60 -13.00 -1.96 1.25
CA ILE A 60 -12.19 -2.21 2.45
C ILE A 60 -11.00 -1.26 2.51
N ARG A 61 -10.42 -1.13 3.71
CA ARG A 61 -9.13 -0.49 3.95
C ARG A 61 -8.13 -1.53 4.45
N LEU A 62 -6.87 -1.40 4.05
CA LEU A 62 -5.78 -2.24 4.52
C LEU A 62 -4.86 -1.43 5.44
N GLN A 63 -4.74 -1.85 6.69
CA GLN A 63 -3.84 -1.24 7.67
C GLN A 63 -2.60 -2.10 7.84
N HIS A 64 -1.42 -1.51 7.71
CA HIS A 64 -0.18 -2.25 7.94
C HIS A 64 -0.02 -2.56 9.44
N MET A 65 0.22 -3.83 9.78
CA MET A 65 0.16 -4.31 11.17
C MET A 65 1.18 -3.62 12.07
N ARG A 66 2.43 -3.49 11.61
CA ARG A 66 3.52 -2.93 12.42
C ARG A 66 3.42 -1.42 12.58
N THR A 67 3.26 -0.69 11.47
CA THR A 67 3.30 0.78 11.47
C THR A 67 1.95 1.42 11.76
N ARG A 68 0.85 0.62 11.77
CA ARG A 68 -0.54 1.07 11.96
C ARG A 68 -1.05 2.04 10.90
N LYS A 69 -0.33 2.17 9.80
CA LYS A 69 -0.59 3.14 8.75
C LYS A 69 -1.45 2.58 7.60
N TRP A 70 -2.01 3.52 6.85
CA TRP A 70 -2.85 3.48 5.65
C TRP A 70 -2.29 2.89 4.37
N LEU A 71 -2.67 1.70 3.84
CA LEU A 71 -2.45 1.47 2.41
C LEU A 71 -3.24 2.52 1.61
N HIS A 72 -2.53 3.26 0.78
CA HIS A 72 -3.05 4.44 0.10
C HIS A 72 -2.45 4.53 -1.30
N SER A 73 -3.15 5.17 -2.21
CA SER A 73 -2.67 5.47 -3.56
C SER A 73 -3.22 6.81 -3.99
N HIS A 74 -2.39 7.59 -4.68
CA HIS A 74 -2.81 8.84 -5.32
C HIS A 74 -1.97 9.08 -6.56
N LEU A 75 -2.43 10.00 -7.41
CA LEU A 75 -1.64 10.49 -8.53
C LEU A 75 -0.53 11.38 -7.99
N LEU A 76 0.72 11.00 -8.26
CA LEU A 76 1.88 11.81 -7.92
C LEU A 76 2.15 12.81 -9.03
N ASN A 77 2.07 14.11 -8.73
CA ASN A 77 2.62 15.13 -9.61
C ASN A 77 4.13 15.18 -9.41
N VAL A 78 4.86 14.40 -10.20
CA VAL A 78 6.33 14.49 -10.24
C VAL A 78 6.72 15.63 -11.19
N SER A 79 7.54 16.56 -10.70
CA SER A 79 8.12 17.61 -11.54
C SER A 79 9.02 17.00 -12.61
N LEU A 80 8.76 17.34 -13.88
CA LEU A 80 9.48 16.82 -15.06
C LEU A 80 10.99 17.06 -15.03
N THR A 81 11.46 17.97 -14.18
CA THR A 81 12.89 18.29 -14.01
C THR A 81 13.72 17.21 -13.33
N MET A 82 13.10 16.21 -12.69
CA MET A 82 13.81 15.15 -11.96
C MET A 82 13.76 13.75 -12.62
N MET A 83 13.23 13.63 -13.84
CA MET A 83 13.12 12.35 -14.57
C MET A 83 14.00 12.34 -15.82
N PRO A 84 14.86 11.33 -16.05
CA PRO A 84 15.44 11.10 -17.37
C PRO A 84 14.31 10.81 -18.38
N ILE A 85 14.47 11.32 -19.60
CA ILE A 85 13.49 11.73 -20.63
C ILE A 85 12.39 10.71 -21.08
N ALA A 86 12.19 9.54 -20.45
CA ALA A 86 11.32 8.49 -21.02
C ALA A 86 10.23 7.90 -20.10
N VAL A 87 9.72 8.63 -19.09
CA VAL A 87 8.63 8.11 -18.24
C VAL A 87 7.49 9.13 -18.10
N MET A 88 6.31 8.75 -18.58
CA MET A 88 5.07 9.53 -18.43
C MET A 88 4.76 9.78 -16.93
N PRO A 89 4.34 10.99 -16.52
CA PRO A 89 4.24 11.39 -15.11
C PRO A 89 3.06 10.76 -14.33
N TYR A 90 2.40 9.73 -14.86
CA TYR A 90 1.23 9.10 -14.24
C TYR A 90 1.57 7.71 -13.69
N ALA A 91 2.51 7.64 -12.76
CA ALA A 91 2.72 6.42 -11.99
C ALA A 91 1.77 6.42 -10.77
N ILE A 92 0.86 5.44 -10.71
CA ILE A 92 0.10 5.16 -9.49
C ILE A 92 1.07 4.44 -8.53
N ASN A 93 1.60 5.16 -7.55
CA ASN A 93 2.38 4.54 -6.48
C ASN A 93 1.45 4.09 -5.35
N LEU A 94 1.58 2.83 -4.94
CA LEU A 94 1.07 2.36 -3.66
C LEU A 94 1.98 2.89 -2.56
N LEU A 95 1.38 3.57 -1.59
CA LEU A 95 2.03 4.31 -0.54
C LEU A 95 1.37 3.96 0.78
N ILE A 96 2.05 4.28 1.87
CA ILE A 96 1.44 4.21 3.19
C ILE A 96 1.30 5.59 3.83
N SER A 97 0.06 5.97 4.15
CA SER A 97 -0.29 7.25 4.79
C SER A 97 -0.37 7.12 6.31
N LYS A 98 -0.16 8.24 7.03
CA LYS A 98 -0.39 8.30 8.49
C LYS A 98 -1.77 7.74 8.88
#